data_AF-A0A3C0QK78-F1
#
_entry.id   AF-A0A3C0QK78-F1
#
_cell.length_a   1.000
_cell.length_b   1.000
_cell.length_c   1.000
_cell.angle_alpha   90.00
_cell.angle_beta   90.00
_cell.angle_gamma   90.00
#
_symmetry.space_group_name_H-M   'P 1'
#
loop_
_entity.id
_entity.type
_entity.pdbx_description
1 polymer ?
#
loop_
_entity_poly.entity_id
_entity_poly.type
_entity_poly.pdbx_seq_one_letter_code
_entity_poly.pdbx_strand_id
1 'polypeptide(L)'
;MKILMVYPDYENTFWSFKKILKLLGKKSAFPPLGLLTVGAMLPSHWEKKLVDMNTDRLEEKDIKWADYIFISAMIVQKETSKEVIALAKKHGKPIIAGGP
;
A
#
# COMPACT_ATOMS: atom_id res chain seq x y z
N MET A 1 15.29 -9.60 6.63
CA MET A 1 14.70 -9.09 5.37
C MET A 1 13.68 -8.02 5.72
N LYS A 2 13.70 -6.92 4.98
CA LYS A 2 12.84 -5.75 5.18
C LYS A 2 11.77 -5.73 4.10
N ILE A 3 10.51 -5.90 4.50
CA ILE A 3 9.37 -5.91 3.59
C ILE A 3 8.57 -4.65 3.78
N LEU A 4 8.40 -3.88 2.72
CA LEU A 4 7.44 -2.77 2.68
C LEU A 4 6.16 -3.27 2.02
N MET A 5 5.07 -3.20 2.77
CA MET A 5 3.72 -3.55 2.32
C MET A 5 2.99 -2.25 2.02
N VAL A 6 2.54 -2.06 0.79
CA VAL A 6 1.90 -0.83 0.30
C VAL A 6 0.48 -1.14 -0.15
N TYR A 7 -0.47 -0.42 0.42
CA TYR A 7 -1.84 -0.37 -0.08
C TYR A 7 -2.05 0.98 -0.76
N PRO A 8 -2.09 1.06 -2.10
CA PRO A 8 -2.25 2.33 -2.81
C PRO A 8 -3.58 3.01 -2.45
N ASP A 9 -3.67 4.32 -2.60
CA ASP A 9 -4.90 5.02 -2.24
C ASP A 9 -5.91 4.96 -3.38
N TYR A 10 -7.20 5.14 -3.05
CA TYR A 10 -8.24 5.23 -4.06
C TYR A 10 -8.06 6.49 -4.91
N GLU A 11 -8.24 6.38 -6.23
CA GLU A 11 -8.47 7.57 -7.04
C GLU A 11 -9.72 8.32 -6.53
N ASN A 12 -9.75 9.64 -6.69
CA ASN A 12 -10.91 10.46 -6.33
C ASN A 12 -12.09 10.18 -7.28
N THR A 13 -12.73 9.03 -7.10
CA THR A 13 -13.93 8.60 -7.83
C THR A 13 -15.15 8.66 -6.91
N PHE A 14 -16.35 8.60 -7.49
CA PHE A 14 -17.60 8.51 -6.73
C PHE A 14 -17.57 7.36 -5.69
N TRP A 15 -16.95 6.24 -6.04
CA TRP A 15 -16.84 5.03 -5.20
C TRP A 15 -15.78 5.10 -4.11
N SER A 16 -14.94 6.14 -4.08
CA SER A 16 -13.87 6.26 -3.07
C SER A 16 -14.40 6.65 -1.68
N PHE A 17 -15.64 7.15 -1.59
CA PHE A 17 -16.25 7.71 -0.38
C PHE A 17 -15.37 8.75 0.37
N LYS A 18 -14.26 9.24 -0.22
CA LYS A 18 -13.25 10.09 0.45
C LYS A 18 -13.89 11.34 1.07
N LYS A 19 -14.82 11.99 0.36
CA LYS A 19 -15.56 13.16 0.87
C LYS A 19 -16.46 12.82 2.06
N ILE A 20 -17.18 11.70 1.99
CA ILE A 20 -18.11 11.25 3.04
C ILE A 20 -17.32 10.83 4.28
N LEU A 21 -16.24 10.06 4.11
CA LEU A 21 -15.38 9.63 5.21
C LEU A 21 -14.74 10.83 5.93
N LYS A 22 -14.30 11.85 5.18
CA LYS A 22 -13.79 13.10 5.76
C LYS A 22 -14.85 13.82 6.62
N LEU A 23 -16.11 13.87 6.18
CA LEU A 23 -17.21 14.44 6.98
C LEU A 23 -17.48 13.64 8.25
N LEU A 24 -17.28 12.32 8.21
CA LEU A 24 -17.39 11.42 9.36
C LEU A 24 -16.14 11.40 10.25
N GLY A 25 -15.12 12.23 9.96
CA GLY A 25 -13.85 12.24 10.71
C GLY A 25 -13.00 10.98 10.51
N LYS A 26 -13.24 10.20 9.45
CA LYS A 26 -12.53 8.95 9.15
C LYS A 26 -11.62 9.12 7.92
N LYS A 27 -10.44 8.50 7.95
CA LYS A 27 -9.49 8.50 6.83
C LYS A 27 -9.72 7.35 5.85
N SER A 28 -10.08 6.18 6.35
CA SER A 28 -10.42 4.98 5.56
C SER A 28 -11.63 4.28 6.15
N ALA A 29 -12.38 3.56 5.31
CA ALA A 29 -13.48 2.71 5.73
C ALA A 29 -12.99 1.33 6.20
N PHE A 30 -11.90 0.83 5.61
CA PHE A 30 -11.42 -0.53 5.82
C PHE A 30 -9.89 -0.56 5.91
N PRO A 31 -9.30 -1.38 6.80
CA PRO A 31 -7.88 -1.65 6.77
C PRO A 31 -7.53 -2.54 5.56
N PRO A 32 -6.26 -2.55 5.10
CA PRO A 32 -5.79 -3.44 4.04
C PRO A 32 -5.63 -4.88 4.55
N LEU A 33 -6.75 -5.52 4.87
CA LEU A 33 -6.79 -6.83 5.55
C LEU A 33 -6.03 -7.92 4.79
N GLY A 34 -6.08 -7.92 3.45
CA GLY A 34 -5.32 -8.87 2.63
C GLY A 34 -3.81 -8.79 2.89
N LEU A 35 -3.25 -7.57 2.97
CA LEU A 35 -1.83 -7.38 3.31
C LEU A 35 -1.54 -7.78 4.74
N LEU A 36 -2.39 -7.42 5.71
CA LEU A 36 -2.18 -7.80 7.11
C LEU A 36 -2.14 -9.33 7.28
N THR A 37 -3.02 -10.05 6.60
CA THR A 37 -3.05 -11.52 6.59
C THR A 37 -1.74 -12.09 6.01
N VAL A 38 -1.29 -11.60 4.86
CA VAL A 38 0.00 -12.03 4.28
C VAL A 38 1.16 -11.70 5.23
N GLY A 39 1.16 -10.50 5.83
CA GLY A 39 2.21 -10.06 6.76
C GLY A 39 2.32 -10.92 8.02
N ALA A 40 1.20 -11.52 8.46
CA ALA A 40 1.16 -12.48 9.56
C ALA A 40 1.71 -13.86 9.16
N MET A 41 1.61 -14.25 7.89
CA MET A 41 2.15 -15.51 7.35
C MET A 41 3.65 -15.44 7.04
N LEU A 42 4.21 -14.24 6.88
CA LEU A 42 5.64 -14.05 6.65
C LEU A 42 6.46 -14.41 7.90
N PRO A 43 7.71 -14.89 7.74
CA PRO A 43 8.58 -15.24 8.87
C PRO A 43 8.65 -14.15 9.94
N SER A 44 8.59 -14.56 11.21
CA SER A 44 8.53 -13.63 12.35
C SER A 44 9.77 -12.75 12.48
N HIS A 45 10.94 -13.24 12.05
CA HIS A 45 12.21 -12.52 12.08
C HIS A 45 12.38 -11.51 10.93
N TRP A 46 11.40 -11.39 10.02
CA TRP A 46 11.41 -10.34 8.99
C TRP A 46 10.89 -9.03 9.55
N GLU A 47 11.59 -7.94 9.23
CA GLU A 47 11.12 -6.59 9.53
C GLU A 47 10.04 -6.22 8.51
N LYS A 48 8.87 -5.83 9.01
CA LYS A 48 7.68 -5.57 8.19
C LYS A 48 7.20 -4.15 8.47
N LYS A 49 6.96 -3.40 7.40
CA LYS A 49 6.36 -2.07 7.46
C LYS A 49 5.15 -2.02 6.55
N LEU A 50 4.01 -1.52 7.06
CA LEU A 50 2.82 -1.25 6.27
C LEU A 50 2.69 0.26 6.02
N VAL A 51 2.35 0.62 4.79
CA VAL A 51 1.90 1.96 4.40
C VAL A 51 0.55 1.80 3.71
N ASP A 52 -0.51 2.19 4.40
CA ASP A 52 -1.83 2.40 3.81
C ASP A 52 -1.92 3.84 3.32
N MET A 53 -1.80 4.03 1.99
CA MET A 53 -1.79 5.35 1.37
C MET A 53 -3.12 6.11 1.53
N ASN A 54 -4.18 5.44 1.97
CA ASN A 54 -5.45 6.11 2.31
C ASN A 54 -5.38 6.85 3.65
N THR A 55 -4.39 6.53 4.49
CA THR A 55 -4.25 7.09 5.85
C THR A 55 -2.92 7.81 6.08
N ASP A 56 -1.87 7.34 5.40
CA ASP A 56 -0.49 7.78 5.51
C ASP A 56 0.09 8.10 4.14
N ARG A 57 1.26 8.75 4.11
CA ARG A 57 1.99 9.04 2.87
C ARG A 57 3.09 8.01 2.66
N LEU A 58 3.18 7.46 1.46
CA LEU A 58 4.35 6.68 1.04
C LEU A 58 5.53 7.63 0.79
N GLU A 59 6.65 7.43 1.49
CA GLU A 59 7.85 8.23 1.32
C GLU A 59 8.97 7.45 0.62
N GLU A 60 9.84 8.16 -0.11
CA GLU A 60 10.97 7.56 -0.83
C GLU A 60 11.93 6.80 0.11
N LYS A 61 12.06 7.25 1.37
CA LYS A 61 12.86 6.56 2.39
C LYS A 61 12.33 5.17 2.71
N ASP A 62 11.02 4.96 2.61
CA ASP A 62 10.39 3.66 2.90
C ASP A 62 10.73 2.66 1.79
N ILE A 63 10.68 3.13 0.54
CA ILE A 63 11.07 2.36 -0.65
C ILE A 63 12.55 1.97 -0.58
N LYS A 64 13.43 2.92 -0.26
CA LYS A 64 14.88 2.66 -0.15
C LYS A 64 15.23 1.67 0.96
N TRP A 65 14.52 1.74 2.09
CA TRP A 65 14.70 0.85 3.24
C TRP A 65 14.36 -0.61 2.94
N ALA A 66 13.40 -0.87 2.05
CA ALA A 66 12.88 -2.21 1.79
C ALA A 66 13.82 -3.07 0.92
N ASP A 67 13.87 -4.38 1.19
CA ASP A 67 14.43 -5.39 0.29
C ASP A 67 13.40 -5.78 -0.78
N TYR A 68 12.11 -5.84 -0.41
CA TYR A 68 10.99 -6.15 -1.30
C TYR A 68 9.80 -5.25 -1.01
N ILE A 69 9.02 -4.97 -2.06
CA ILE A 69 7.78 -4.18 -1.98
C ILE A 69 6.60 -5.06 -2.33
N PHE A 70 5.70 -5.25 -1.37
CA PHE A 70 4.48 -6.02 -1.51
C PHE A 70 3.34 -5.04 -1.74
N ILE A 71 2.70 -5.11 -2.90
CA ILE A 71 1.58 -4.26 -3.27
C ILE A 71 0.32 -5.11 -3.28
N SER A 72 -0.70 -4.70 -2.53
CA SER A 72 -2.07 -5.19 -2.74
C SER A 72 -2.92 -4.04 -3.20
N ALA A 73 -3.67 -4.25 -4.26
CA ALA A 73 -4.53 -3.23 -4.83
C ALA A 73 -5.83 -3.83 -5.33
N MET A 74 -6.80 -2.96 -5.57
CA MET A 74 -8.04 -3.21 -6.28
C MET A 74 -8.01 -2.48 -7.62
N ILE A 75 -8.83 -2.87 -8.60
CA ILE A 75 -8.92 -2.17 -9.91
C ILE A 75 -9.07 -0.63 -9.82
N VAL A 76 -9.76 -0.13 -8.79
CA VAL A 76 -9.96 1.31 -8.53
C VAL A 76 -8.70 2.05 -8.05
N GLN A 77 -7.63 1.32 -7.75
CA GLN A 77 -6.32 1.81 -7.32
C GLN A 77 -5.28 1.67 -8.44
N LYS A 78 -5.72 1.46 -9.70
CA LYS A 78 -4.82 1.13 -10.81
C LYS A 78 -3.76 2.21 -11.07
N GLU A 79 -4.14 3.49 -11.15
CA GLU A 79 -3.15 4.52 -11.46
C GLU A 79 -2.21 4.78 -10.28
N THR A 80 -2.72 4.81 -9.05
CA THR A 80 -1.90 4.96 -7.84
C THR A 80 -0.96 3.76 -7.64
N SER A 81 -1.39 2.54 -8.01
CA SER A 81 -0.51 1.35 -8.05
C SER A 81 0.65 1.51 -9.04
N LYS A 82 0.40 2.09 -10.22
CA LYS A 82 1.47 2.34 -11.20
C LYS A 82 2.49 3.33 -10.68
N GLU A 83 2.07 4.35 -9.92
CA GLU A 83 2.98 5.31 -9.29
C GLU A 83 3.91 4.62 -8.28
N VAL A 84 3.36 3.75 -7.43
CA VAL A 84 4.15 2.95 -6.48
C VAL A 84 5.14 2.05 -7.23
N ILE A 85 4.69 1.37 -8.30
CA ILE A 85 5.54 0.51 -9.13
C ILE A 85 6.66 1.30 -9.79
N ALA A 86 6.37 2.49 -10.31
CA ALA A 86 7.37 3.37 -10.93
C ALA A 86 8.42 3.81 -9.91
N LEU A 87 8.01 4.21 -8.70
CA LEU A 87 8.92 4.59 -7.62
C LEU A 87 9.79 3.42 -7.16
N ALA A 88 9.20 2.23 -7.01
CA ALA A 88 9.93 1.00 -6.68
C ALA A 88 10.99 0.66 -7.74
N LYS A 89 10.62 0.69 -9.03
CA LYS A 89 11.52 0.45 -10.16
C LYS A 89 12.66 1.47 -10.22
N LYS A 90 12.38 2.75 -9.97
CA LYS A 90 13.39 3.82 -9.90
C LYS A 90 14.50 3.50 -8.90
N HIS A 91 14.18 2.78 -7.82
CA HIS A 91 15.14 2.37 -6.79
C HIS A 91 15.60 0.91 -6.91
N GLY A 92 15.31 0.24 -8.02
CA GLY A 92 15.73 -1.15 -8.27
C GLY A 92 15.15 -2.15 -7.28
N LYS A 93 14.00 -1.85 -6.66
CA LYS A 93 13.38 -2.71 -5.65
C LYS A 93 12.48 -3.76 -6.32
N PRO A 94 12.66 -5.06 -6.02
CA PRO A 94 11.75 -6.11 -6.45
C PRO A 94 10.33 -5.90 -5.91
N ILE A 95 9.34 -6.24 -6.73
CA ILE A 95 7.91 -6.00 -6.46
C ILE A 95 7.16 -7.33 -6.48
N ILE A 96 6.33 -7.57 -5.48
CA ILE A 96 5.32 -8.63 -5.44
C ILE A 96 3.97 -7.93 -5.46
N ALA A 97 3.13 -8.20 -6.45
CA ALA A 97 1.82 -7.57 -6.61
C ALA A 97 0.69 -8.61 -6.56
N GLY A 98 -0.42 -8.26 -5.92
CA GLY A 98 -1.64 -9.07 -5.88
C GLY A 98 -2.88 -8.23 -5.51
N GLY A 99 -3.98 -8.89 -5.21
CA GLY A 99 -5.29 -8.26 -5.00
C GLY A 99 -6.17 -8.27 -6.27
N PRO A 100 -7.48 -8.02 -6.11
CA PRO A 100 -8.48 -8.18 -7.18
C PRO A 100 -8.62 -6.98 -8.15
#